data_AF-A0A7X0A4T5-F1
#
_entry.id   AF-A0A7X0A4T5-F1
#
_cell.length_a   1.000
_cell.length_b   1.000
_cell.length_c   1.000
_cell.angle_alpha   90.00
_cell.angle_beta   90.00
_cell.angle_gamma   90.00
#
_symmetry.space_group_name_H-M   'P 1'
#
loop_
_entity.id
_entity.type
_entity.pdbx_description
1 polymer ?
#
loop_
_entity_poly.entity_id
_entity_poly.type
_entity_poly.pdbx_seq_one_letter_code
_entity_poly.pdbx_strand_id
1 'polypeptide(L)' 'MSDFRLDRTAFKAQTAKEAADHSSYYKNLTWQERLRVANYLNSVAYNYPENEPPRIDKTVFSVRTREK' A
#
# COMPACT_ATOMS: atom_id res chain seq x y z
N MET A 1 -10.24 -4.01 10.09
CA MET A 1 -10.71 -3.00 9.11
C MET A 1 -10.62 -1.55 9.63
N SER A 2 -10.47 -1.31 10.94
CA SER A 2 -10.32 0.02 11.55
C SER A 2 -8.90 0.61 11.46
N ASP A 3 -7.86 -0.22 11.44
CA ASP A 3 -6.51 0.25 11.82
C ASP A 3 -5.71 0.94 10.71
N PHE A 4 -6.16 0.86 9.45
CA PHE A 4 -5.49 1.49 8.30
C PHE A 4 -6.27 2.67 7.70
N ARG A 5 -7.46 2.97 8.24
CA ARG A 5 -8.24 4.11 7.79
C ARG A 5 -7.63 5.39 8.36
N LEU A 6 -7.39 6.37 7.51
CA LEU A 6 -6.94 7.68 7.95
C LEU A 6 -7.99 8.30 8.86
N ASP A 7 -7.64 8.50 10.12
CA ASP A 7 -8.47 9.28 11.04
C ASP A 7 -8.42 10.76 10.62
N ARG A 8 -9.57 11.28 10.18
CA ARG A 8 -9.72 12.67 9.72
C ARG A 8 -10.16 13.62 10.84
N THR A 9 -10.38 13.09 12.04
CA THR A 9 -10.85 13.84 13.21
C THR A 9 -9.70 14.28 14.12
N ALA A 10 -8.57 13.57 14.08
CA ALA A 10 -7.36 13.94 14.79
C ALA A 10 -6.58 15.01 14.00
N PHE A 11 -6.69 16.27 14.43
CA PHE A 11 -5.82 17.33 13.92
C PHE A 11 -4.39 17.13 14.43
N LYS A 12 -3.44 16.97 13.52
CA LYS A 12 -2.00 16.91 13.83
C LYS A 12 -1.32 18.15 13.29
N ALA A 13 -0.83 19.01 14.17
CA ALA A 13 0.07 20.09 13.79
C ALA A 13 1.42 19.48 13.38
N GLN A 14 1.71 19.50 12.07
CA GLN A 14 2.95 18.98 11.51
C GLN A 14 3.46 19.90 10.40
N THR A 15 4.77 19.94 10.21
CA THR A 15 5.41 20.72 9.13
C THR A 15 5.22 20.02 7.78
N ALA A 16 5.36 20.77 6.68
CA ALA A 16 5.29 20.18 5.33
C ALA A 16 6.34 19.08 5.11
N LYS A 17 7.50 19.20 5.75
CA LYS A 17 8.57 18.21 5.71
C LYS A 17 8.18 16.91 6.42
N GLU A 18 7.54 17.02 7.59
CA GLU A 18 7.04 15.86 8.35
C GLU A 18 5.87 15.18 7.63
N ALA A 19 5.00 15.97 6.99
CA ALA A 19 3.90 15.43 6.18
C ALA A 19 4.41 14.65 4.96
N ALA A 20 5.57 15.02 4.39
CA ALA A 20 6.16 14.33 3.24
C ALA A 20 6.93 13.05 3.61
N ASP A 21 7.31 12.85 4.87
CA ASP A 21 8.06 11.67 5.30
C ASP A 21 7.15 10.48 5.64
N HIS A 22 6.52 9.92 4.61
CA HIS A 22 5.83 8.64 4.73
C HIS A 22 6.79 7.44 4.76
N SER A 23 8.04 7.66 4.30
CA SER A 23 9.02 6.59 4.11
C SER A 23 9.48 5.99 5.44
N SER A 24 9.67 6.83 6.46
CA SER A 24 10.09 6.40 7.80
C SER A 24 9.04 5.52 8.47
N TYR A 25 7.76 5.86 8.32
CA TYR A 25 6.64 5.06 8.83
C TYR A 25 6.66 3.64 8.25
N TYR A 26 6.71 3.51 6.92
CA TYR A 26 6.70 2.19 6.28
C TYR A 26 7.96 1.37 6.58
N LYS A 27 9.12 2.02 6.78
CA LYS A 27 10.36 1.35 7.16
C LYS A 27 10.29 0.65 8.52
N ASN A 28 9.49 1.18 9.44
CA ASN A 28 9.32 0.61 10.78
C ASN A 28 8.34 -0.58 10.81
N LEU A 29 7.53 -0.77 9.76
CA LEU A 29 6.59 -1.88 9.65
C LEU A 29 7.28 -3.17 9.21
N THR A 30 6.75 -4.30 9.67
CA THR A 30 7.09 -5.64 9.16
C THR A 30 6.67 -5.79 7.70
N TRP A 31 7.27 -6.74 6.98
CA TRP A 31 6.90 -6.96 5.57
C TRP A 31 5.45 -7.42 5.42
N GLN A 32 4.90 -8.15 6.40
CA GLN A 32 3.50 -8.57 6.40
C GLN A 32 2.54 -7.37 6.50
N GLU A 33 2.85 -6.41 7.38
CA GLU A 33 2.06 -5.19 7.53
C GLU A 33 2.14 -4.33 6.27
N ARG A 34 3.32 -4.21 5.66
CA ARG A 34 3.48 -3.51 4.37
C ARG A 34 2.62 -4.12 3.27
N LEU A 35 2.55 -5.46 3.19
CA LEU A 35 1.69 -6.14 2.23
C LEU A 35 0.20 -5.88 2.47
N ARG A 36 -0.23 -5.84 3.74
CA ARG A 36 -1.62 -5.50 4.08
C ARG A 36 -1.97 -4.07 3.67
N VAL A 37 -1.09 -3.11 3.95
CA VAL A 37 -1.28 -1.72 3.51
C VAL A 37 -1.34 -1.63 1.99
N ALA A 38 -0.44 -2.30 1.27
CA ALA A 38 -0.47 -2.32 -0.18
C ALA A 38 -1.77 -2.93 -0.73
N ASN A 39 -2.26 -4.03 -0.15
CA ASN A 39 -3.54 -4.64 -0.54
C ASN A 39 -4.71 -3.67 -0.33
N TYR A 40 -4.75 -2.99 0.82
CA TYR A 40 -5.77 -1.99 1.11
C TYR A 40 -5.73 -0.79 0.14
N LEU A 41 -4.55 -0.27 -0.18
CA LEU A 41 -4.42 0.83 -1.13
C LEU A 41 -4.87 0.42 -2.54
N ASN A 42 -4.55 -0.80 -2.96
CA ASN A 42 -5.02 -1.35 -4.23
C ASN A 42 -6.55 -1.56 -4.24
N SER A 43 -7.13 -2.04 -3.13
CA SER A 43 -8.59 -2.25 -3.04
C SER A 43 -9.36 -0.94 -3.15
N VAL A 44 -8.85 0.14 -2.55
CA VAL A 44 -9.39 1.49 -2.70
C VAL A 44 -9.21 2.02 -4.12
N ALA A 45 -8.03 1.85 -4.73
CA ALA A 45 -7.73 2.36 -6.07
C ALA A 45 -8.56 1.69 -7.18
N TYR A 46 -8.77 0.37 -7.08
CA TYR A 46 -9.47 -0.43 -8.08
C TYR A 46 -10.89 -0.84 -7.65
N ASN A 47 -11.36 -0.30 -6.52
CA ASN A 47 -12.70 -0.48 -5.98
C ASN A 47 -13.15 -1.96 -5.89
N TYR A 48 -12.33 -2.79 -5.24
CA TYR A 48 -12.65 -4.19 -4.97
C TYR A 48 -12.67 -4.50 -3.45
N PRO A 49 -13.32 -5.58 -3.01
CA PRO A 49 -13.34 -5.94 -1.59
C PRO A 49 -11.94 -6.39 -1.13
N GLU A 50 -11.43 -5.87 -0.01
CA GLU A 50 -10.07 -6.19 0.49
C GLU A 50 -9.81 -7.70 0.65
N ASN A 51 -10.85 -8.45 1.02
CA ASN A 51 -10.79 -9.91 1.22
C ASN A 51 -11.02 -10.73 -0.06
N GLU A 52 -11.41 -10.07 -1.16
CA GLU A 52 -11.77 -10.72 -2.41
C GLU A 52 -11.12 -9.97 -3.59
N PRO A 53 -9.77 -10.03 -3.70
CA PRO A 53 -9.07 -9.37 -4.78
C PRO A 53 -9.44 -10.01 -6.13
N PRO A 54 -9.54 -9.20 -7.20
CA PRO A 54 -9.82 -9.70 -8.54
C PRO A 54 -8.74 -10.68 -8.99
N ARG A 55 -9.14 -11.73 -9.72
CA ARG A 55 -8.21 -12.71 -10.27
C ARG A 55 -7.30 -12.04 -11.29
N ILE A 56 -6.01 -12.00 -10.98
CA ILE A 56 -4.98 -11.51 -11.91
C ILE A 56 -4.67 -12.61 -12.92
N ASP A 57 -4.72 -12.26 -14.20
CA ASP A 57 -4.19 -13.11 -15.26
C ASP A 57 -2.65 -13.09 -15.22
N LYS A 58 -2.05 -14.24 -14.88
CA LYS A 58 -0.59 -14.39 -14.77
C LYS A 58 0.06 -14.86 -16.07
N THR A 59 -0.72 -15.10 -17.13
CA THR A 59 -0.22 -15.67 -18.39
C THR A 59 0.55 -14.66 -19.24
N VAL A 60 0.33 -13.36 -19.04
CA VAL A 60 0.93 -12.27 -19.84
C VAL A 60 2.31 -11.83 -19.29
N PHE A 61 2.74 -12.36 -18.14
CA PHE A 61 4.00 -11.98 -17.53
C PHE A 61 5.20 -12.59 -18.28
N SER A 62 6.01 -11.75 -18.94
CA SER A 62 7.27 -12.17 -19.59
C SER A 62 8.47 -11.49 -18.93
N VAL A 63 9.45 -12.26 -18.50
CA VAL A 63 10.77 -11.77 -18.06
C VAL A 63 11.75 -12.02 -19.20
N ARG A 64 12.40 -10.96 -19.69
CA ARG A 64 13.47 -11.08 -20.69
C ARG A 64 14.79 -10.72 -20.04
N THR A 65 15.69 -11.71 -19.94
CA THR A 65 17.08 -11.49 -19.55
C THR A 65 17.87 -11.05 -20.77
N ARG A 66 18.72 -10.03 -20.62
CA ARG A 66 19.67 -9.65 -21.67
C ARG A 66 20.86 -10.60 -21.56
N GLU A 67 21.08 -11.44 -22.56
CA GLU A 67 22.31 -12.24 -22.64
C GLU A 67 23.52 -11.30 -22.81
N LYS A 68 24.63 -11.66 -22.16
CA LYS A 68 25.89 -10.89 -22.16
C LYS A 68 26.68 -11.12 -23.44
#